data_AF-A0A3D1TBY4-F1
#
_entry.id   AF-A0A3D1TBY4-F1
#
_cell.length_a   1.000
_cell.length_b   1.000
_cell.length_c   1.000
_cell.angle_alpha   90.00
_cell.angle_beta   90.00
_cell.angle_gamma   90.00
#
_symmetry.space_group_name_H-M   'P 1'
#
loop_
_entity.id
_entity.type
_entity.pdbx_description
1 polymer ?
#
loop_
_entity_poly.entity_id
_entity_poly.type
_entity_poly.pdbx_seq_one_letter_code
_entity_poly.pdbx_strand_id
1 'polypeptide(L)'
;ELDELLRVAERSSTGLLEQVHNLLDIRKMQEGHLRLNRKVFEIVTVLEEELRQYGPAARTAGLDIVCNNRNGTPSVYADPNVVSRVVSNLISNA
;
A
#
# COMPACT_ATOMS: atom_id res chain seq x y z
N GLU A 1 -14.36 12.08 20.90
CA GLU A 1 -13.22 12.96 21.24
C GLU A 1 -11.90 12.18 21.38
N LEU A 2 -11.74 11.28 22.37
CA LEU A 2 -10.52 10.47 22.52
C LEU A 2 -10.24 9.56 21.31
N ASP A 3 -11.25 8.84 20.81
CA ASP A 3 -11.11 7.96 19.64
C ASP A 3 -10.72 8.71 18.35
N GLU A 4 -11.12 9.97 18.25
CA GLU A 4 -10.83 10.81 17.08
C GLU A 4 -9.38 11.29 17.12
N LEU A 5 -8.91 11.72 18.29
CA LEU A 5 -7.50 12.03 18.53
C LEU A 5 -6.60 10.80 18.32
N LEU A 6 -7.04 9.62 18.75
CA LEU A 6 -6.31 8.37 18.54
C LEU A 6 -6.16 8.05 17.05
N ARG A 7 -7.25 8.16 16.28
CA ARG A 7 -7.24 7.95 14.82
C ARG A 7 -6.34 8.94 14.08
N VAL A 8 -6.32 10.20 14.51
CA VAL A 8 -5.45 11.23 13.92
C VAL A 8 -3.98 10.92 14.21
N ALA A 9 -3.66 10.51 15.44
CA ALA A 9 -2.32 10.10 15.82
C ALA A 9 -1.85 8.85 15.06
N GLU A 10 -2.72 7.84 14.91
CA GLU A 10 -2.45 6.63 14.13
C GLU A 10 -2.16 6.96 12.66
N ARG A 11 -3.03 7.74 11.99
CA ARG A 11 -2.80 8.15 10.59
C ARG A 11 -1.48 8.90 10.42
N SER A 12 -1.19 9.82 11.33
CA SER A 12 0.04 10.62 11.29
C SER A 12 1.29 9.74 11.48
N SER A 13 1.22 8.78 12.40
CA SER A 13 2.28 7.81 12.66
C SER A 13 2.50 6.90 11.44
N THR A 14 1.43 6.36 10.86
CA THR A 14 1.51 5.52 9.64
C THR A 14 2.13 6.29 8.48
N GLY A 15 1.70 7.53 8.23
CA GLY A 15 2.26 8.34 7.14
C GLY A 15 3.74 8.70 7.34
N LEU A 16 4.16 9.02 8.56
CA LEU A 16 5.58 9.23 8.89
C LEU A 16 6.41 7.97 8.65
N LEU A 17 5.88 6.81 9.05
CA LEU A 17 6.55 5.53 8.91
C LEU A 17 6.70 5.13 7.43
N GLU A 18 5.69 5.41 6.61
CA GLU A 18 5.78 5.27 5.14
C GLU A 18 6.86 6.17 4.53
N GLN A 19 6.96 7.44 4.95
CA GLN A 19 7.99 8.37 4.48
C GLN A 19 9.41 7.89 4.85
N VAL A 20 9.61 7.45 6.09
CA VAL A 20 10.89 6.88 6.54
C VAL A 20 11.24 5.64 5.72
N HIS A 21 10.28 4.74 5.53
CA HIS A 21 10.47 3.58 4.69
C HIS A 21 10.82 3.97 3.24
N ASN A 22 10.24 5.05 2.69
CA ASN A 22 10.45 5.45 1.28
C ASN A 22 11.89 5.94 1.12
N LEU A 23 12.38 6.72 2.09
CA LEU A 23 13.76 7.20 2.12
C LEU A 23 14.77 6.06 2.25
N LEU A 24 14.50 5.08 3.14
CA LEU A 24 15.35 3.90 3.32
C LEU A 24 15.42 3.04 2.06
N ASP A 25 14.30 2.88 1.36
CA ASP A 25 14.27 2.11 0.12
C ASP A 25 15.04 2.82 -0.99
N ILE A 26 14.92 4.14 -1.13
CA ILE A 26 15.73 4.93 -2.09
C ILE A 26 17.22 4.73 -1.84
N ARG A 27 17.66 4.78 -0.57
CA ARG A 27 19.06 4.52 -0.19
C ARG A 27 19.51 3.12 -0.60
N LYS A 28 18.74 2.09 -0.23
CA LYS A 28 19.03 0.70 -0.59
C LYS A 28 19.05 0.49 -2.10
N MET A 29 18.19 1.18 -2.85
CA MET A 29 18.13 1.08 -4.31
C MET A 29 19.37 1.72 -4.96
N GLN A 30 19.80 2.89 -4.47
CA GLN A 30 20.99 3.60 -4.95
C GLN A 30 22.30 2.83 -4.67
N GLU A 31 22.35 2.10 -3.56
CA GLU A 31 23.50 1.28 -3.17
C GLU A 31 23.47 -0.14 -3.78
N GLY A 32 22.44 -0.49 -4.55
CA GLY A 32 22.25 -1.85 -5.08
C GLY A 32 21.94 -2.91 -4.01
N HIS A 33 21.59 -2.48 -2.79
CA HIS A 33 21.30 -3.32 -1.63
C HIS A 33 19.83 -3.66 -1.45
N LEU A 34 18.94 -3.20 -2.34
CA LEU A 34 17.53 -3.57 -2.29
C LEU A 34 17.37 -5.08 -2.58
N ARG A 35 17.26 -5.86 -1.51
CA ARG A 35 16.98 -7.30 -1.58
C ARG A 35 15.48 -7.53 -1.59
N LEU A 36 14.96 -7.91 -2.75
CA LEU A 36 13.56 -8.30 -2.90
C LEU A 36 13.36 -9.74 -2.45
N ASN A 37 12.39 -9.96 -1.58
CA ASN A 37 11.93 -11.29 -1.20
C ASN A 37 10.87 -11.78 -2.18
N ARG A 38 11.31 -12.11 -3.40
CA ARG A 38 10.40 -12.49 -4.49
C ARG A 38 9.79 -13.88 -4.24
N LYS A 39 8.47 -13.96 -4.31
CA LYS A 39 7.72 -15.22 -4.28
C LYS A 39 6.59 -15.19 -5.30
N VAL A 40 6.05 -16.36 -5.61
CA VAL A 40 4.81 -16.46 -6.41
C VAL A 40 3.64 -16.18 -5.48
N PHE A 41 2.77 -15.25 -5.85
CA PHE A 41 1.53 -14.94 -5.12
C PHE A 41 0.45 -14.43 -6.07
N GLU A 42 -0.81 -14.54 -5.67
CA GLU A 42 -1.93 -13.98 -6.42
C GLU A 42 -2.00 -12.47 -6.19
N ILE A 43 -1.88 -11.67 -7.24
CA ILE A 43 -1.86 -10.21 -7.11
C ILE A 43 -3.16 -9.64 -6.50
N VAL A 44 -4.28 -10.38 -6.61
CA VAL A 44 -5.58 -9.95 -6.08
C VAL A 44 -5.56 -9.81 -4.58
N THR A 45 -4.81 -10.66 -3.87
CA THR A 45 -4.82 -10.63 -2.40
C THR A 45 -4.24 -9.32 -1.90
N VAL A 46 -3.16 -8.84 -2.54
CA VAL A 46 -2.57 -7.53 -2.25
C VAL A 46 -3.54 -6.40 -2.59
N LEU A 47 -4.15 -6.42 -3.78
CA LEU A 47 -5.09 -5.38 -4.18
C LEU A 47 -6.30 -5.30 -3.23
N GLU A 48 -6.86 -6.43 -2.81
CA GLU A 48 -7.97 -6.47 -1.87
C GLU A 48 -7.60 -5.95 -0.47
N GLU A 49 -6.38 -6.23 0.00
CA GLU A 49 -5.88 -5.69 1.27
C GLU A 49 -5.80 -4.15 1.21
N GLU A 50 -5.22 -3.61 0.15
CA GLU A 50 -5.13 -2.16 -0.05
C GLU A 50 -6.52 -1.51 -0.16
N LEU A 51 -7.45 -2.11 -0.91
CA LEU A 51 -8.83 -1.59 -1.01
C LEU A 51 -9.56 -1.62 0.33
N ARG A 52 -9.34 -2.64 1.15
CA ARG A 52 -9.91 -2.70 2.51
C ARG A 52 -9.36 -1.58 3.39
N GLN A 53 -8.06 -1.27 3.27
CA GLN A 53 -7.40 -0.21 4.02
C GLN A 53 -7.87 1.19 3.60
N TYR A 54 -7.95 1.45 2.28
CA TYR A 54 -8.30 2.78 1.75
C TYR A 54 -9.80 3.02 1.61
N GLY A 55 -10.62 1.96 1.58
CA GLY A 55 -12.07 2.05 1.38
C GLY A 55 -12.79 3.02 2.34
N PRO A 56 -12.53 3.01 3.66
CA PRO A 56 -13.11 3.99 4.58
C PRO A 56 -12.70 5.43 4.27
N ALA A 57 -11.43 5.67 3.91
CA ALA A 57 -10.94 7.01 3.60
C ALA A 57 -11.55 7.56 2.31
N ALA A 58 -11.61 6.73 1.26
CA ALA A 58 -12.22 7.08 -0.02
C ALA A 58 -13.71 7.41 0.12
N ARG A 59 -14.47 6.60 0.87
CA ARG A 59 -15.89 6.87 1.15
C ARG A 59 -16.11 8.21 1.85
N THR A 60 -15.27 8.55 2.84
CA THR A 60 -15.34 9.86 3.50
C THR A 60 -15.02 11.01 2.55
N ALA A 61 -14.16 10.78 1.55
CA ALA A 61 -13.86 11.73 0.49
C ALA A 61 -14.91 11.76 -0.65
N GLY A 62 -15.95 10.92 -0.59
CA GLY A 62 -16.95 10.80 -1.66
C GLY A 62 -16.42 10.13 -2.93
N LEU A 63 -15.35 9.34 -2.81
CA LEU A 63 -14.68 8.64 -3.91
C LEU A 63 -14.96 7.14 -3.87
N ASP A 64 -15.12 6.54 -5.05
CA ASP A 64 -15.20 5.08 -5.23
C ASP A 64 -13.88 4.54 -5.74
N ILE A 65 -13.32 3.55 -5.04
CA ILE A 65 -12.16 2.79 -5.52
C ILE A 65 -12.66 1.44 -6.05
N VAL A 66 -12.41 1.17 -7.33
CA VAL A 66 -12.88 -0.03 -8.01
C VAL A 66 -11.69 -0.85 -8.52
N CYS A 67 -11.63 -2.12 -8.14
CA CYS A 67 -10.70 -3.09 -8.73
C CYS A 67 -11.44 -3.96 -9.75
N ASN A 68 -11.06 -3.82 -11.02
CA ASN A 68 -11.70 -4.53 -12.12
C ASN A 68 -10.81 -5.69 -12.60
N ASN A 69 -11.16 -6.91 -12.20
CA ASN A 69 -10.40 -8.11 -12.53
C ASN A 69 -11.21 -9.02 -13.46
N ARG A 70 -11.21 -8.71 -14.77
CA ARG A 70 -12.11 -9.38 -15.74
C ARG A 70 -11.69 -10.79 -16.18
N ASN A 71 -10.41 -11.15 -16.06
CA ASN A 71 -9.87 -12.36 -16.71
C ASN A 71 -9.22 -13.36 -15.73
N GLY A 72 -9.56 -13.27 -14.44
CA GLY A 72 -8.84 -14.00 -13.40
C GLY A 72 -7.49 -13.35 -13.11
N THR A 73 -7.09 -13.35 -11.85
CA THR A 73 -5.88 -12.65 -11.44
C THR A 73 -4.66 -13.53 -11.65
N PRO A 74 -3.64 -13.06 -12.38
CA PRO A 74 -2.44 -13.84 -12.55
C PRO A 74 -1.69 -13.96 -11.22
N SER A 75 -1.12 -15.14 -10.98
CA SER A 75 -0.03 -15.26 -10.03
C SER A 75 1.20 -14.55 -10.60
N VAL A 76 1.85 -13.74 -9.79
CA VAL A 76 3.03 -12.95 -10.16
C VAL A 76 4.24 -13.38 -9.35
N TYR A 77 5.43 -13.27 -9.93
CA TYR A 77 6.70 -13.49 -9.21
C TYR A 77 7.31 -12.13 -8.83
N ALA A 78 7.01 -11.66 -7.63
CA ALA A 78 7.46 -10.36 -7.11
C ALA A 78 7.56 -10.39 -5.58
N ASP A 79 8.04 -9.30 -4.97
CA ASP A 79 7.97 -9.10 -3.52
C ASP A 79 6.61 -8.46 -3.18
N PRO A 80 5.69 -9.17 -2.50
CA PRO A 80 4.34 -8.63 -2.24
C PRO A 80 4.36 -7.39 -1.37
N ASN A 81 5.33 -7.23 -0.46
CA ASN A 81 5.40 -6.06 0.41
C ASN A 81 5.76 -4.81 -0.39
N VAL A 82 6.67 -4.96 -1.35
CA VAL A 82 7.04 -3.86 -2.26
C VAL A 82 5.87 -3.54 -3.20
N VAL A 83 5.13 -4.55 -3.67
CA VAL A 83 3.95 -4.33 -4.51
C VAL A 83 2.83 -3.64 -3.74
N SER A 84 2.50 -4.09 -2.52
CA SER A 84 1.54 -3.43 -1.62
C SER A 84 1.88 -1.96 -1.44
N ARG A 85 3.15 -1.67 -1.10
CA ARG A 85 3.65 -0.30 -0.95
C ARG A 85 3.47 0.55 -2.21
N VAL A 86 3.80 0.00 -3.38
CA VAL A 86 3.62 0.71 -4.65
C VAL A 86 2.14 1.02 -4.88
N VAL A 87 1.26 0.05 -4.65
CA VAL A 87 -0.20 0.25 -4.79
C VAL A 87 -0.71 1.28 -3.78
N SER A 88 -0.31 1.19 -2.51
CA SER A 88 -0.63 2.17 -1.46
C SER A 88 -0.25 3.59 -1.90
N ASN A 89 0.98 3.77 -2.39
CA ASN A 89 1.45 5.06 -2.89
C ASN A 89 0.61 5.56 -4.08
N LEU A 90 0.18 4.69 -4.98
CA LEU A 90 -0.66 5.08 -6.13
C LEU A 90 -2.07 5.48 -5.70
N ILE A 91 -2.68 4.76 -4.77
CA ILE A 91 -4.03 5.05 -4.26
C ILE A 91 -4.02 6.33 -3.42
N SER A 92 -3.03 6.51 -2.54
CA SER A 92 -2.89 7.70 -1.69
C SER A 92 -2.71 8.99 -2.48
N ASN A 93 -2.10 8.90 -3.67
CA ASN A 93 -1.88 10.04 -4.56
C ASN A 93 -3.08 10.38 -5.46
N ALA A 94 -4.08 9.50 -5.57
CA ALA A 94 -5.23 9.67 -6.46
C ALA A 94 -6.35 10.50 -5.79
#